data_AF-A0A9E4ABF8-F1
#
_entry.id   AF-A0A9E4ABF8-F1
#
_cell.length_a   1.000
_cell.length_b   1.000
_cell.length_c   1.000
_cell.angle_alpha   90.00
_cell.angle_beta   90.00
_cell.angle_gamma   90.00
#
_symmetry.space_group_name_H-M   'P 1'
#
loop_
_entity.id
_entity.type
_entity.pdbx_description
1 polymer ?
#
loop_
_entity_poly.entity_id
_entity_poly.type
_entity_poly.pdbx_seq_one_letter_code
_entity_poly.pdbx_strand_id
1 'polypeptide(L)'
;MSIKTDRAVLTVAFTTFLTFLLLFLLPIRVLGIGAIWRLYPNLLIAIGWFGYLIQLNRNITEDESSQLLFHSVLFGVAAIVTYLPMDWLFSRKVRFIVYRSPDFLGNVTTPIALIITWVVLATLAVYCYHRLQMLGLPHFVASGITGIVAAVGSIAIYGLGKELWEWNALRVDNIPHIATVPIFIPITFLLTYTLCPYYFHRKQHALIAGIRCGLFMGIVMFLSFLIFWRI
;
A
#
# COMPACT_ATOMS: atom_id res chain seq x y z
N MET A 1 23.68 -14.14 3.34
CA MET A 1 22.81 -14.26 4.53
C MET A 1 21.35 -13.79 4.26
N SER A 2 20.86 -13.87 3.02
CA SER A 2 19.59 -13.29 2.53
C SER A 2 18.28 -13.86 3.11
N ILE A 3 18.29 -15.12 3.57
CA ILE A 3 17.08 -15.89 3.93
C ILE A 3 16.31 -15.31 5.13
N LYS A 4 16.97 -14.63 6.08
CA LYS A 4 16.30 -14.14 7.31
C LYS A 4 15.37 -12.94 7.01
N THR A 5 15.84 -12.01 6.21
CA THR A 5 15.09 -10.79 5.85
C THR A 5 13.90 -11.14 4.95
N ASP A 6 14.06 -12.07 4.02
CA ASP A 6 12.98 -12.54 3.15
C ASP A 6 11.84 -13.19 3.92
N ARG A 7 12.19 -14.08 4.85
CA ARG A 7 11.20 -14.75 5.71
C ARG A 7 10.39 -13.71 6.46
N ALA A 8 11.02 -12.67 6.98
CA ALA A 8 10.31 -11.61 7.68
C ALA A 8 9.38 -10.79 6.78
N VAL A 9 9.85 -10.40 5.60
CA VAL A 9 9.03 -9.68 4.62
C VAL A 9 7.81 -10.52 4.22
N LEU A 10 8.02 -11.81 3.97
CA LEU A 10 6.95 -12.77 3.66
C LEU A 10 5.99 -12.95 4.84
N THR A 11 6.50 -13.04 6.07
CA THR A 11 5.66 -13.11 7.28
C THR A 11 4.77 -11.88 7.38
N VAL A 12 5.32 -10.66 7.24
CA VAL A 12 4.52 -9.42 7.30
C VAL A 12 3.47 -9.36 6.19
N ALA A 13 3.83 -9.75 4.96
CA ALA A 13 2.89 -9.81 3.85
C ALA A 13 1.76 -10.82 4.13
N PHE A 14 2.10 -12.02 4.60
CA PHE A 14 1.16 -13.08 4.90
C PHE A 14 0.24 -12.74 6.08
N THR A 15 0.78 -12.21 7.18
CA THR A 15 -0.04 -11.83 8.35
C THR A 15 -0.96 -10.66 8.03
N THR A 16 -0.51 -9.71 7.21
CA THR A 16 -1.35 -8.61 6.74
C THR A 16 -2.49 -9.12 5.87
N PHE A 17 -2.20 -9.99 4.89
CA PHE A 17 -3.24 -10.61 4.06
C PHE A 17 -4.22 -11.44 4.90
N LEU A 18 -3.71 -12.28 5.80
CA LEU A 18 -4.52 -13.11 6.68
C LEU A 18 -5.42 -12.27 7.58
N THR A 19 -4.94 -11.12 8.07
CA THR A 19 -5.76 -10.19 8.87
C THR A 19 -6.95 -9.67 8.06
N PHE A 20 -6.72 -9.23 6.82
CA PHE A 20 -7.81 -8.81 5.93
C PHE A 20 -8.76 -9.95 5.59
N LEU A 21 -8.25 -11.15 5.36
CA LEU A 21 -9.07 -12.33 5.09
C LEU A 21 -9.93 -12.72 6.29
N LEU A 22 -9.37 -12.71 7.50
CA LEU A 22 -10.10 -12.99 8.74
C LEU A 22 -11.17 -11.92 8.99
N LEU A 23 -10.87 -10.66 8.73
CA LEU A 23 -11.85 -9.56 8.82
C LEU A 23 -13.00 -9.71 7.84
N PHE A 24 -12.74 -10.23 6.64
CA PHE A 24 -13.76 -10.52 5.65
C PHE A 24 -14.62 -11.74 6.03
N LEU A 25 -14.00 -12.80 6.57
CA LEU A 25 -14.69 -14.07 6.87
C LEU A 25 -15.41 -14.08 8.23
N LEU A 26 -14.90 -13.38 9.24
CA LEU A 26 -15.50 -13.36 10.57
C LEU A 26 -16.57 -12.26 10.68
N PRO A 27 -17.84 -12.60 10.92
CA PRO A 27 -18.88 -11.60 11.10
C PRO A 27 -18.54 -10.68 12.28
N ILE A 28 -18.51 -9.38 11.99
CA ILE A 28 -18.06 -8.30 12.88
C ILE A 28 -18.83 -8.29 14.20
N ARG A 29 -20.07 -8.80 14.19
CA ARG A 29 -21.00 -8.81 15.32
C ARG A 29 -20.64 -9.76 16.47
N VAL A 30 -19.73 -10.73 16.28
CA VAL A 30 -19.53 -11.80 17.29
C VAL A 30 -18.68 -11.37 18.50
N LEU A 31 -17.85 -10.33 18.38
CA LEU A 31 -16.86 -9.99 19.41
C LEU A 31 -17.03 -8.61 20.07
N GLY A 32 -18.06 -7.83 19.69
CA GLY A 32 -18.31 -6.49 20.25
C GLY A 32 -17.22 -5.42 19.97
N ILE A 33 -16.05 -5.83 19.48
CA ILE A 33 -14.95 -4.97 19.06
C ILE A 33 -15.14 -4.61 17.58
N GLY A 34 -15.25 -3.30 17.29
CA GLY A 34 -15.38 -2.78 15.93
C GLY A 34 -14.28 -3.32 15.01
N ALA A 35 -14.65 -3.72 13.78
CA ALA A 35 -13.76 -4.42 12.84
C ALA A 35 -12.43 -3.69 12.58
N ILE A 36 -12.44 -2.36 12.61
CA ILE A 36 -11.27 -1.50 12.41
C ILE A 36 -10.23 -1.72 13.51
N TRP A 37 -10.64 -1.97 14.76
CA TRP A 37 -9.72 -2.17 15.88
C TRP A 37 -8.87 -3.43 15.74
N ARG A 38 -9.31 -4.42 14.96
CA ARG A 38 -8.54 -5.65 14.74
C ARG A 38 -7.39 -5.47 13.74
N LEU A 39 -7.40 -4.39 12.94
CA LEU A 39 -6.30 -4.07 12.03
C LEU A 39 -5.07 -3.52 12.78
N TYR A 40 -5.30 -2.67 13.79
CA TYR A 40 -4.22 -1.95 14.47
C TYR A 40 -3.18 -2.86 15.12
N PRO A 41 -3.52 -3.96 15.82
CA PRO A 41 -2.54 -4.88 16.37
C PRO A 41 -1.62 -5.48 15.31
N ASN A 42 -2.17 -5.95 14.17
CA ASN A 42 -1.35 -6.51 13.10
C ASN A 42 -0.44 -5.44 12.46
N LEU A 43 -0.94 -4.21 12.25
CA LEU A 43 -0.14 -3.11 11.73
C LEU A 43 0.99 -2.71 12.69
N LEU A 44 0.73 -2.67 14.00
CA LEU A 44 1.76 -2.43 15.01
C LEU A 44 2.81 -3.53 15.04
N ILE A 45 2.40 -4.79 14.94
CA ILE A 45 3.31 -5.93 14.83
C ILE A 45 4.16 -5.82 13.56
N ALA A 46 3.56 -5.48 12.41
CA ALA A 46 4.29 -5.31 11.15
C ALA A 46 5.35 -4.20 11.22
N ILE A 47 4.99 -3.03 11.75
CA ILE A 47 5.92 -1.91 11.95
C ILE A 47 7.03 -2.30 12.93
N GLY A 48 6.65 -2.89 14.07
CA GLY A 48 7.60 -3.35 15.09
C GLY A 48 8.57 -4.39 14.54
N TRP A 49 8.10 -5.30 13.70
CA TRP A 49 8.91 -6.34 13.08
C TRP A 49 9.93 -5.76 12.09
N PHE A 50 9.51 -4.84 11.21
CA PHE A 50 10.44 -4.13 10.33
C PHE A 50 11.46 -3.31 11.11
N GLY A 51 11.02 -2.57 12.15
CA GLY A 51 11.91 -1.80 13.01
C GLY A 51 12.94 -2.67 13.74
N TYR A 52 12.49 -3.80 14.31
CA TYR A 52 13.34 -4.77 14.97
C TYR A 52 14.42 -5.33 14.04
N LEU A 53 14.06 -5.71 12.81
CA LEU A 53 15.02 -6.28 11.86
C LEU A 53 16.03 -5.25 11.35
N ILE A 54 15.58 -4.03 11.10
CA ILE A 54 16.47 -2.91 10.75
C ILE A 54 17.47 -2.68 11.90
N GLN A 55 17.01 -2.69 13.15
CA GLN A 55 17.86 -2.45 14.32
C GLN A 55 18.80 -3.62 14.63
N LEU A 56 18.31 -4.85 14.60
CA LEU A 56 19.08 -6.06 14.86
C LEU A 56 20.27 -6.19 13.90
N ASN A 57 20.02 -5.91 12.62
CA ASN A 57 21.03 -6.06 11.57
C ASN A 57 21.89 -4.79 11.37
N ARG A 58 21.55 -3.67 12.01
CA ARG A 58 22.43 -2.48 12.04
C ARG A 58 23.73 -2.73 12.79
N ASN A 59 23.72 -3.68 13.73
CA ASN A 59 24.89 -4.03 14.55
C ASN A 59 25.75 -5.15 13.94
N ILE A 60 25.28 -5.79 12.87
CA ILE A 60 25.97 -6.91 12.21
C ILE A 60 26.27 -6.47 10.79
N THR A 61 27.51 -6.01 10.56
CA THR A 61 28.19 -5.79 9.26
C THR A 61 27.31 -5.76 8.00
N GLU A 62 27.12 -4.58 7.40
CA GLU A 62 26.69 -4.28 6.01
C GLU A 62 25.92 -5.39 5.25
N ASP A 63 24.88 -5.96 5.85
CA ASP A 63 24.08 -6.97 5.15
C ASP A 63 23.19 -6.25 4.12
N GLU A 64 23.53 -6.41 2.83
CA GLU A 64 22.86 -5.79 1.67
C GLU A 64 21.33 -5.90 1.74
N SER A 65 20.84 -7.02 2.28
CA SER A 65 19.41 -7.30 2.46
C SER A 65 18.71 -6.38 3.48
N SER A 66 19.41 -5.97 4.53
CA SER A 66 18.88 -5.11 5.60
C SER A 66 18.90 -3.65 5.18
N GLN A 67 19.97 -3.24 4.49
CA GLN A 67 20.00 -1.94 3.82
C GLN A 67 18.87 -1.85 2.79
N LEU A 68 18.63 -2.90 2.00
CA LEU A 68 17.52 -2.93 1.05
C LEU A 68 16.16 -2.76 1.74
N LEU A 69 15.93 -3.45 2.86
CA LEU A 69 14.69 -3.32 3.63
C LEU A 69 14.51 -1.89 4.16
N PHE A 70 15.56 -1.29 4.73
CA PHE A 70 15.53 0.08 5.21
C PHE A 70 15.21 1.08 4.08
N HIS A 71 15.85 0.96 2.92
CA HIS A 71 15.57 1.79 1.75
C HIS A 71 14.12 1.60 1.26
N SER A 72 13.61 0.37 1.29
CA SER A 72 12.23 0.08 0.90
C SER A 72 11.22 0.70 1.86
N VAL A 73 11.49 0.65 3.18
CA VAL A 73 10.65 1.30 4.20
C VAL A 73 10.68 2.82 4.04
N LEU A 74 11.87 3.39 3.83
CA LEU A 74 12.03 4.82 3.61
C LEU A 74 11.27 5.29 2.36
N PHE A 75 11.35 4.51 1.28
CA PHE A 75 10.55 4.74 0.08
C PHE A 75 9.05 4.70 0.38
N GLY A 76 8.58 3.64 1.04
CA GLY A 76 7.16 3.45 1.33
C GLY A 76 6.57 4.58 2.17
N VAL A 77 7.29 5.00 3.22
CA VAL A 77 6.92 6.14 4.06
C VAL A 77 6.90 7.42 3.23
N ALA A 78 7.96 7.72 2.48
CA ALA A 78 8.04 8.93 1.67
C ALA A 78 6.94 9.01 0.60
N ALA A 79 6.65 7.89 -0.07
CA ALA A 79 5.60 7.80 -1.09
C ALA A 79 4.22 8.10 -0.52
N ILE A 80 3.86 7.46 0.60
CA ILE A 80 2.53 7.63 1.17
C ILE A 80 2.39 9.00 1.84
N VAL A 81 3.38 9.46 2.61
CA VAL A 81 3.35 10.81 3.20
C VAL A 81 3.21 11.89 2.13
N THR A 82 3.86 11.74 0.98
CA THR A 82 3.73 12.68 -0.15
C THR A 82 2.37 12.56 -0.85
N TYR A 83 1.79 11.37 -0.88
CA TYR A 83 0.44 11.14 -1.42
C TYR A 83 -0.65 11.75 -0.51
N LEU A 84 -0.48 11.78 0.82
CA LEU A 84 -1.49 12.25 1.76
C LEU A 84 -2.01 13.68 1.51
N PRO A 85 -1.18 14.70 1.20
CA PRO A 85 -1.67 16.02 0.81
C PRO A 85 -2.54 15.98 -0.45
N MET A 86 -2.17 15.16 -1.44
CA MET A 86 -2.95 14.98 -2.67
C MET A 86 -4.29 14.31 -2.35
N ASP A 87 -4.25 13.23 -1.57
CA ASP A 87 -5.43 12.54 -1.06
C ASP A 87 -6.31 13.46 -0.21
N TRP A 88 -5.73 14.36 0.59
CA TRP A 88 -6.46 15.34 1.38
C TRP A 88 -7.15 16.38 0.48
N LEU A 89 -6.45 16.93 -0.52
CA LEU A 89 -7.02 17.83 -1.52
C LEU A 89 -8.19 17.16 -2.27
N PHE A 90 -8.05 15.88 -2.59
CA PHE A 90 -9.13 15.07 -3.17
C PHE A 90 -10.25 14.83 -2.17
N SER A 91 -9.94 14.44 -0.93
CA SER A 91 -10.93 14.09 0.09
C SER A 91 -11.78 15.28 0.53
N ARG A 92 -11.22 16.51 0.51
CA ARG A 92 -11.96 17.73 0.85
C ARG A 92 -13.04 18.08 -0.17
N LYS A 93 -12.88 17.66 -1.44
CA LYS A 93 -13.87 17.89 -2.51
C LYS A 93 -14.66 16.64 -2.93
N VAL A 94 -14.10 15.45 -2.76
CA VAL A 94 -14.58 14.19 -3.34
C VAL A 94 -14.86 13.10 -2.29
N ARG A 95 -14.20 13.11 -1.12
CA ARG A 95 -14.35 12.09 -0.06
C ARG A 95 -14.37 10.66 -0.60
N PHE A 96 -13.31 10.24 -1.31
CA PHE A 96 -13.30 8.99 -2.07
C PHE A 96 -13.63 7.73 -1.25
N ILE A 97 -13.01 7.61 -0.08
CA ILE A 97 -13.14 6.46 0.79
C ILE A 97 -13.24 6.93 2.23
N VAL A 98 -14.25 6.48 2.95
CA VAL A 98 -14.53 6.92 4.32
C VAL A 98 -14.66 5.68 5.22
N TYR A 99 -14.43 5.82 6.52
CA TYR A 99 -14.76 4.74 7.46
C TYR A 99 -16.26 4.45 7.41
N ARG A 100 -16.61 3.16 7.43
CA ARG A 100 -18.01 2.73 7.47
C ARG A 100 -18.62 2.88 8.88
N SER A 101 -17.83 2.72 9.94
CA SER A 101 -18.30 2.88 11.32
C SER A 101 -18.22 4.35 11.77
N PRO A 102 -19.28 4.89 12.42
CA PRO A 102 -19.26 6.21 13.05
C PRO A 102 -18.39 6.29 14.31
N ASP A 103 -17.86 5.16 14.80
CA ASP A 103 -17.05 5.09 16.03
C ASP A 103 -15.69 5.80 15.93
N PHE A 104 -15.27 6.22 14.73
CA PHE A 104 -14.03 6.95 14.50
C PHE A 104 -14.33 8.41 14.16
N LEU A 105 -13.60 9.33 14.81
CA LEU A 105 -13.64 10.79 14.63
C LEU A 105 -14.10 11.18 13.22
N GLY A 106 -15.36 11.62 13.08
CA GLY A 106 -16.04 11.88 11.80
C GLY A 106 -15.43 12.96 10.90
N ASN A 107 -14.25 13.48 11.26
CA ASN A 107 -13.48 14.47 10.52
C ASN A 107 -12.20 13.91 9.87
N VAL A 108 -11.82 12.65 10.11
CA VAL A 108 -10.67 12.05 9.42
C VAL A 108 -11.15 11.55 8.06
N THR A 109 -10.71 12.23 7.01
CA THR A 109 -11.18 11.99 5.64
C THR A 109 -10.66 10.68 5.04
N THR A 110 -9.50 10.20 5.47
CA THR A 110 -8.88 8.96 4.97
C THR A 110 -8.53 8.03 6.14
N PRO A 111 -8.98 6.76 6.15
CA PRO A 111 -8.72 5.82 7.22
C PRO A 111 -7.23 5.65 7.58
N ILE A 112 -6.83 5.93 8.84
CA ILE A 112 -5.43 5.80 9.30
C ILE A 112 -4.90 4.37 9.11
N ALA A 113 -5.72 3.34 9.40
CA ALA A 113 -5.32 1.95 9.20
C ALA A 113 -5.03 1.65 7.72
N LEU A 114 -5.74 2.29 6.80
CA LEU A 114 -5.52 2.18 5.36
C LEU A 114 -4.20 2.87 4.95
N ILE A 115 -3.92 4.06 5.51
CA ILE A 115 -2.66 4.78 5.27
C ILE A 115 -1.45 3.93 5.68
N ILE A 116 -1.50 3.34 6.88
CA ILE A 116 -0.42 2.48 7.37
C ILE A 116 -0.30 1.22 6.49
N THR A 117 -1.43 0.64 6.08
CA THR A 117 -1.44 -0.50 5.14
C THR A 117 -0.76 -0.12 3.83
N TRP A 118 -1.03 1.07 3.28
CA TRP A 118 -0.35 1.53 2.05
C TRP A 118 1.16 1.66 2.22
N VAL A 119 1.65 2.13 3.38
CA VAL A 119 3.10 2.20 3.66
C VAL A 119 3.72 0.81 3.61
N VAL A 120 3.06 -0.18 4.24
CA VAL A 120 3.50 -1.57 4.22
C VAL A 120 3.52 -2.10 2.78
N LEU A 121 2.47 -1.88 2.00
CA LEU A 121 2.41 -2.35 0.61
C LEU A 121 3.46 -1.71 -0.29
N ALA A 122 3.65 -0.40 -0.19
CA ALA A 122 4.66 0.31 -0.97
C ALA A 122 6.07 -0.21 -0.65
N THR A 123 6.32 -0.48 0.64
CA THR A 123 7.55 -1.12 1.11
C THR A 123 7.72 -2.52 0.50
N LEU A 124 6.69 -3.36 0.56
CA LEU A 124 6.71 -4.72 0.01
C LEU A 124 6.92 -4.71 -1.50
N ALA A 125 6.24 -3.83 -2.23
CA ALA A 125 6.32 -3.73 -3.68
C ALA A 125 7.75 -3.40 -4.14
N VAL A 126 8.38 -2.41 -3.51
CA VAL A 126 9.77 -2.02 -3.82
C VAL A 126 10.78 -3.08 -3.38
N TYR A 127 10.56 -3.71 -2.22
CA TYR A 127 11.41 -4.81 -1.78
C TYR A 127 11.37 -5.95 -2.80
N CYS A 128 10.18 -6.39 -3.19
CA CYS A 128 9.98 -7.43 -4.21
C CYS A 128 10.62 -7.05 -5.55
N TYR A 129 10.45 -5.79 -6.00
CA TYR A 129 11.09 -5.30 -7.22
C TYR A 129 12.61 -5.50 -7.18
N HIS A 130 13.28 -5.00 -6.14
CA HIS A 130 14.73 -5.13 -6.03
C HIS A 130 15.18 -6.58 -5.87
N ARG A 131 14.41 -7.41 -5.17
CA ARG A 131 14.71 -8.85 -5.06
C ARG A 131 14.60 -9.56 -6.41
N LEU A 132 13.60 -9.24 -7.23
CA LEU A 132 13.49 -9.76 -8.60
C LEU A 132 14.68 -9.31 -9.46
N GLN A 133 15.16 -8.07 -9.30
CA GLN A 133 16.37 -7.61 -9.99
C GLN A 133 17.62 -8.38 -9.54
N MET A 134 17.78 -8.64 -8.24
CA MET A 134 18.89 -9.44 -7.71
C MET A 134 18.86 -10.89 -8.21
N LEU A 135 17.67 -11.42 -8.53
CA LEU A 135 17.49 -12.73 -9.19
C LEU A 135 17.81 -12.71 -10.70
N GLY A 136 18.24 -11.56 -11.24
CA GLY A 136 18.64 -11.42 -12.64
C GLY A 136 17.50 -11.09 -13.60
N LEU A 137 16.29 -10.77 -13.11
CA LEU A 137 15.21 -10.37 -14.00
C LEU A 137 15.49 -8.99 -14.62
N PRO A 138 15.21 -8.78 -15.92
CA PRO A 138 15.29 -7.47 -16.54
C PRO A 138 14.39 -6.45 -15.85
N HIS A 139 14.84 -5.20 -15.80
CA HIS A 139 14.15 -4.08 -15.14
C HIS A 139 12.67 -3.99 -15.51
N PHE A 140 12.36 -4.12 -16.80
CA PHE A 140 10.99 -4.05 -17.33
C PHE A 140 10.12 -5.23 -16.89
N VAL A 141 10.69 -6.43 -16.81
CA VAL A 141 9.95 -7.63 -16.37
C VAL A 141 9.68 -7.55 -14.88
N ALA A 142 10.69 -7.20 -14.07
CA ALA A 142 10.54 -7.02 -12.64
C ALA A 142 9.49 -5.94 -12.32
N SER A 143 9.51 -4.80 -13.02
CA SER A 143 8.51 -3.74 -12.81
C SER A 143 7.12 -4.11 -13.30
N GLY A 144 7.02 -4.83 -14.42
CA GLY A 144 5.76 -5.41 -14.91
C GLY A 144 5.10 -6.30 -13.85
N ILE A 145 5.87 -7.22 -13.28
CA ILE A 145 5.40 -8.12 -12.20
C ILE A 145 4.97 -7.30 -10.99
N THR A 146 5.80 -6.36 -10.51
CA THR A 146 5.46 -5.52 -9.36
C THR A 146 4.18 -4.71 -9.60
N GLY A 147 3.99 -4.16 -10.80
CA GLY A 147 2.78 -3.45 -11.19
C GLY A 147 1.53 -4.32 -11.16
N ILE A 148 1.59 -5.52 -11.76
CA ILE A 148 0.46 -6.46 -11.78
C ILE A 148 0.10 -6.89 -10.35
N VAL A 149 1.11 -7.24 -9.54
CA VAL A 149 0.92 -7.64 -8.15
C VAL A 149 0.34 -6.49 -7.33
N ALA A 150 0.78 -5.25 -7.55
CA ALA A 150 0.21 -4.08 -6.88
C ALA A 150 -1.25 -3.84 -7.26
N ALA A 151 -1.61 -4.00 -8.54
CA ALA A 151 -2.97 -3.89 -9.02
C ALA A 151 -3.89 -4.95 -8.39
N VAL A 152 -3.50 -6.23 -8.45
CA VAL A 152 -4.24 -7.33 -7.82
C VAL A 152 -4.32 -7.14 -6.30
N GLY A 153 -3.22 -6.74 -5.67
CA GLY A 153 -3.13 -6.47 -4.24
C GLY A 153 -4.08 -5.36 -3.81
N SER A 154 -4.22 -4.29 -4.61
CA SER A 154 -5.21 -3.24 -4.34
C SER A 154 -6.64 -3.79 -4.37
N ILE A 155 -7.01 -4.58 -5.39
CA ILE A 155 -8.35 -5.19 -5.48
C ILE A 155 -8.62 -6.06 -4.26
N ALA A 156 -7.65 -6.91 -3.89
CA ALA A 156 -7.77 -7.80 -2.75
C ALA A 156 -7.94 -7.02 -1.45
N ILE A 157 -7.10 -6.02 -1.19
CA ILE A 157 -7.14 -5.27 0.07
C ILE A 157 -8.44 -4.49 0.16
N TYR A 158 -8.75 -3.66 -0.85
CA TYR A 158 -9.97 -2.85 -0.88
C TYR A 158 -11.26 -3.70 -0.89
N GLY A 159 -11.24 -4.86 -1.54
CA GLY A 159 -12.36 -5.79 -1.56
C GLY A 159 -12.58 -6.50 -0.22
N LEU A 160 -11.50 -6.99 0.39
CA LEU A 160 -11.58 -7.70 1.69
C LEU A 160 -12.00 -6.78 2.83
N GLY A 161 -11.65 -5.49 2.77
CA GLY A 161 -12.10 -4.52 3.76
C GLY A 161 -13.35 -3.71 3.39
N LYS A 162 -14.21 -4.21 2.50
CA LYS A 162 -15.53 -3.60 2.19
C LYS A 162 -16.39 -3.30 3.45
N GLU A 163 -16.13 -3.99 4.54
CA GLU A 163 -16.82 -3.78 5.82
C GLU A 163 -16.18 -2.68 6.68
N LEU A 164 -14.97 -2.24 6.34
CA LEU A 164 -14.17 -1.27 7.07
C LEU A 164 -14.30 0.14 6.47
N TRP A 165 -14.40 0.20 5.15
CA TRP A 165 -14.49 1.44 4.40
C TRP A 165 -15.61 1.39 3.39
N GLU A 166 -16.10 2.59 3.08
CA GLU A 166 -17.15 2.82 2.11
C GLU A 166 -16.65 3.80 1.05
N TRP A 167 -16.91 3.44 -0.21
CA TRP A 167 -16.69 4.33 -1.34
C TRP A 167 -17.84 5.33 -1.40
N ASN A 168 -17.55 6.60 -1.66
CA ASN A 168 -18.61 7.61 -1.73
C ASN A 168 -19.45 7.45 -3.01
N ALA A 169 -20.62 6.81 -2.86
CA ALA A 169 -21.56 6.49 -3.93
C ALA A 169 -21.83 7.67 -4.90
N LEU A 170 -22.06 8.88 -4.36
CA LEU A 170 -22.28 10.11 -5.13
C LEU A 170 -21.16 10.47 -6.10
N ARG A 171 -20.00 9.83 -5.96
CA ARG A 171 -18.79 10.08 -6.73
C ARG A 171 -18.27 8.89 -7.53
N VAL A 172 -18.74 7.67 -7.26
CA VAL A 172 -18.19 6.47 -7.90
C VAL A 172 -19.26 5.56 -8.48
N ASP A 173 -20.55 5.85 -8.29
CA ASP A 173 -21.66 5.01 -8.80
C ASP A 173 -21.62 4.81 -10.32
N ASN A 174 -21.17 5.81 -11.09
CA ASN A 174 -21.07 5.71 -12.55
C ASN A 174 -19.78 5.03 -13.03
N ILE A 175 -18.80 4.81 -12.13
CA ILE A 175 -17.51 4.24 -12.49
C ILE A 175 -17.59 2.71 -12.49
N PRO A 176 -17.05 2.01 -13.49
CA PRO A 176 -17.01 0.55 -13.47
C PRO A 176 -16.25 0.01 -12.24
N HIS A 177 -16.78 -1.05 -11.63
CA HIS A 177 -16.19 -1.69 -10.46
C HIS A 177 -15.64 -3.08 -10.80
N ILE A 178 -14.54 -3.44 -10.15
CA ILE A 178 -14.05 -4.83 -10.07
C ILE A 178 -14.33 -5.30 -8.64
N ALA A 179 -15.25 -6.27 -8.51
CA ALA A 179 -15.85 -6.64 -7.22
C ALA A 179 -16.48 -5.41 -6.53
N THR A 180 -15.85 -4.88 -5.48
CA THR A 180 -16.32 -3.68 -4.76
C THR A 180 -15.34 -2.51 -4.88
N VAL A 181 -14.42 -2.54 -5.84
CA VAL A 181 -13.33 -1.57 -5.98
C VAL A 181 -13.46 -0.84 -7.32
N PRO A 182 -13.53 0.50 -7.34
CA PRO A 182 -13.55 1.27 -8.58
C PRO A 182 -12.33 0.98 -9.46
N ILE A 183 -12.53 0.76 -10.76
CA ILE A 183 -11.49 0.30 -11.69
C ILE A 183 -10.27 1.24 -11.80
N PHE A 184 -10.45 2.53 -11.53
CA PHE A 184 -9.34 3.49 -11.57
C PHE A 184 -8.28 3.23 -10.49
N ILE A 185 -8.65 2.57 -9.38
CA ILE A 185 -7.73 2.22 -8.29
C ILE A 185 -6.67 1.21 -8.76
N PRO A 186 -7.03 -0.01 -9.22
CA PRO A 186 -6.03 -0.97 -9.68
C PRO A 186 -5.23 -0.48 -10.89
N ILE A 187 -5.84 0.32 -11.78
CA ILE A 187 -5.12 0.94 -12.91
C ILE A 187 -4.04 1.89 -12.39
N THR A 188 -4.35 2.71 -11.38
CA THR A 188 -3.38 3.63 -10.80
C THR A 188 -2.21 2.90 -10.16
N PHE A 189 -2.49 1.83 -9.39
CA PHE A 189 -1.45 1.00 -8.80
C PHE A 189 -0.60 0.31 -9.89
N LEU A 190 -1.24 -0.24 -10.92
CA LEU A 190 -0.53 -0.85 -12.07
C LEU A 190 0.46 0.14 -12.69
N LEU A 191 -0.01 1.32 -13.09
CA LEU A 191 0.80 2.32 -13.78
C LEU A 191 1.92 2.89 -12.88
N THR A 192 1.62 3.11 -11.60
CA THR A 192 2.60 3.64 -10.65
C THR A 192 3.76 2.65 -10.46
N TYR A 193 3.45 1.38 -10.18
CA TYR A 193 4.50 0.41 -9.84
C TYR A 193 5.19 -0.22 -11.07
N THR A 194 4.57 -0.19 -12.25
CA THR A 194 5.30 -0.52 -13.50
C THR A 194 6.41 0.49 -13.82
N LEU A 195 6.32 1.71 -13.31
CA LEU A 195 7.31 2.77 -13.45
C LEU A 195 8.38 2.79 -12.34
N CYS A 196 8.45 1.76 -11.48
CA CYS A 196 9.53 1.59 -10.51
C CYS A 196 10.95 1.85 -11.08
N PRO A 197 11.33 1.38 -12.29
CA PRO A 197 12.66 1.62 -12.85
C PRO A 197 12.98 3.10 -13.04
N TYR A 198 11.97 3.93 -13.30
CA TYR A 198 12.13 5.37 -13.47
C TYR A 198 12.40 6.08 -12.14
N TYR A 199 11.76 5.65 -11.05
CA TYR A 199 11.97 6.23 -9.73
C TYR A 199 13.34 5.90 -9.14
N PHE A 200 13.90 4.73 -9.46
CA PHE A 200 15.17 4.26 -8.93
C PHE A 200 16.35 4.44 -9.92
N HIS A 201 16.20 5.30 -10.93
CA HIS A 201 17.25 5.47 -11.93
C HIS A 201 18.56 5.98 -11.29
N ARG A 202 19.72 5.47 -11.75
CA ARG A 202 21.07 5.94 -11.40
C ARG A 202 21.36 6.06 -9.89
N LYS A 203 21.05 5.04 -9.08
CA LYS A 203 21.34 5.01 -7.62
C LYS A 203 20.72 6.18 -6.86
N GLN A 204 19.52 6.62 -7.25
CA GLN A 204 18.81 7.66 -6.52
C GLN A 204 18.48 7.24 -5.09
N HIS A 205 18.54 8.21 -4.18
CA HIS A 205 18.20 8.01 -2.78
C HIS A 205 16.72 7.61 -2.64
N ALA A 206 16.43 6.56 -1.85
CA ALA A 206 15.11 5.96 -1.76
C ALA A 206 14.00 6.95 -1.33
N LEU A 207 14.35 7.95 -0.51
CA LEU A 207 13.43 9.02 -0.13
C LEU A 207 12.96 9.85 -1.34
N ILE A 208 13.86 10.22 -2.25
CA ILE A 208 13.53 11.02 -3.45
C ILE A 208 12.67 10.18 -4.40
N ALA A 209 13.03 8.90 -4.57
CA ALA A 209 12.25 7.95 -5.35
C ALA A 209 10.82 7.82 -4.79
N GLY A 210 10.68 7.75 -3.46
CA GLY A 210 9.40 7.71 -2.76
C GLY A 210 8.56 8.95 -3.01
N ILE A 211 9.14 10.15 -2.83
CA ILE A 211 8.43 11.42 -3.11
C ILE A 211 7.89 11.45 -4.54
N ARG A 212 8.71 11.08 -5.54
CA ARG A 212 8.29 11.04 -6.95
C ARG A 212 7.17 10.04 -7.18
N CYS A 213 7.26 8.86 -6.58
CA CYS A 213 6.22 7.85 -6.64
C CYS A 213 4.90 8.37 -6.05
N GLY A 214 4.94 9.01 -4.88
CA GLY A 214 3.75 9.58 -4.23
C GLY A 214 3.07 10.67 -5.07
N LEU A 215 3.87 11.59 -5.65
CA LEU A 215 3.35 12.63 -6.56
C LEU A 215 2.73 12.02 -7.81
N PHE A 216 3.44 11.09 -8.45
CA PHE A 216 2.96 10.43 -9.67
C PHE A 216 1.69 9.62 -9.40
N MET A 217 1.65 8.86 -8.31
CA MET A 217 0.47 8.12 -7.89
C MET A 217 -0.73 9.05 -7.69
N GLY A 218 -0.54 10.20 -7.03
CA GLY A 218 -1.60 11.20 -6.87
C GLY A 218 -2.12 11.76 -8.20
N ILE A 219 -1.22 12.07 -9.14
CA ILE A 219 -1.58 12.57 -10.48
C ILE A 219 -2.33 11.50 -11.27
N VAL A 220 -1.82 10.27 -11.31
CA VAL A 220 -2.45 9.17 -12.06
C VAL A 220 -3.80 8.78 -11.45
N MET A 221 -3.91 8.77 -10.12
CA MET A 221 -5.18 8.52 -9.44
C MET A 221 -6.24 9.52 -9.90
N PHE A 222 -5.87 10.80 -9.92
CA PHE A 222 -6.76 11.88 -10.33
C PHE A 222 -7.15 11.80 -11.80
N LEU A 223 -6.18 11.62 -12.70
CA LEU A 223 -6.45 11.53 -14.12
C LEU A 223 -7.32 10.31 -14.44
N SER A 224 -7.01 9.17 -13.84
CA SER A 224 -7.80 7.94 -14.02
C SER A 224 -9.24 8.17 -13.53
N PHE A 225 -9.41 8.76 -12.36
CA PHE A 225 -10.73 9.13 -11.86
C PHE A 225 -11.49 10.05 -12.82
N LEU A 226 -10.88 11.12 -13.33
CA LEU A 226 -11.53 12.03 -14.27
C LEU A 226 -11.95 11.34 -15.58
N ILE A 227 -11.11 10.44 -16.09
CA ILE A 227 -11.40 9.66 -17.30
C ILE A 227 -12.64 8.79 -17.06
N PHE A 228 -12.62 7.98 -16.00
CA PHE A 228 -13.72 7.05 -15.73
C PHE A 228 -14.99 7.72 -15.22
N TRP A 229 -14.90 8.87 -14.57
CA TRP A 229 -16.08 9.66 -14.17
C TRP A 229 -16.87 10.16 -15.39
N ARG A 230 -16.15 10.54 -16.45
CA ARG A 230 -16.74 11.19 -17.63
C ARG A 230 -17.35 10.20 -18.61
N ILE A 231 -16.96 8.93 -18.53
CA ILE A 231 -17.52 7.80 -19.29
C ILE A 231 -18.87 7.44 -18.69
#